data_AF-A0A1C3IHU3-F1
#
_entry.id   AF-A0A1C3IHU3-F1
#
_cell.length_a   1.000
_cell.length_b   1.000
_cell.length_c   1.000
_cell.angle_alpha   90.00
_cell.angle_beta   90.00
_cell.angle_gamma   90.00
#
_symmetry.space_group_name_H-M   'P 1'
#
loop_
_entity.id
_entity.type
_entity.pdbx_description
1 polymer ?
#
loop_
_entity_poly.entity_id
_entity_poly.type
_entity_poly.pdbx_seq_one_letter_code
_entity_poly.pdbx_strand_id
1 'polypeptide(L)'
;MNFAIEYTSAYFSHLVITPRKKVLKHSLVSVQSGLVLIKLGKQEYAVEPGQSVWVPYDCLTSLTYFPNTQVNRVDFSVRLTDSFPRQAGYVTQTNLSSALLEKLEVTKSRSLKTNNTEQAFKDMLSVLKQEVLSFKPLLCESALSQRFNQWNVDDSNLPQEHTLVMVMREAKKRMQSGQKRTLVIDDLFSGKEEEFEQLCMLVFGEDL
;
A
#
# COMPACT_ATOMS: atom_id res chain seq x y z
N MET A 1 5.72 -20.89 9.39
CA MET A 1 6.03 -21.58 8.11
C MET A 1 6.71 -20.57 7.18
N ASN A 2 7.92 -20.87 6.69
CA ASN A 2 8.68 -19.98 5.80
C ASN A 2 8.34 -20.29 4.33
N PHE A 3 7.21 -19.80 3.82
CA PHE A 3 6.85 -19.96 2.42
C PHE A 3 7.78 -19.15 1.51
N ALA A 4 8.15 -19.72 0.37
CA ALA A 4 8.98 -19.03 -0.64
C ALA A 4 8.21 -17.92 -1.36
N ILE A 5 6.90 -18.09 -1.52
CA ILE A 5 5.95 -17.11 -2.05
C ILE A 5 4.76 -17.06 -1.11
N GLU A 6 4.31 -15.87 -0.75
CA GLU A 6 3.23 -15.65 0.20
C GLU A 6 2.20 -14.69 -0.40
N TYR A 7 0.93 -15.06 -0.35
CA TYR A 7 -0.18 -14.22 -0.79
C TYR A 7 -1.01 -13.73 0.40
N THR A 8 -1.30 -12.43 0.41
CA THR A 8 -2.09 -11.75 1.43
C THR A 8 -3.11 -10.84 0.76
N SER A 9 -4.40 -11.08 1.03
CA SER A 9 -5.44 -10.07 0.85
C SER A 9 -5.60 -9.34 2.18
N ALA A 10 -5.57 -8.01 2.15
CA ALA A 10 -5.68 -7.16 3.32
C ALA A 10 -6.69 -6.04 3.07
N TYR A 11 -7.56 -5.83 4.06
CA TYR A 11 -8.48 -4.71 4.12
C TYR A 11 -8.05 -3.77 5.23
N PHE A 12 -7.90 -2.49 4.91
CA PHE A 12 -7.54 -1.42 5.83
C PHE A 12 -8.76 -0.52 6.01
N SER A 13 -9.49 -0.69 7.11
CA SER A 13 -10.63 0.18 7.44
C SER A 13 -10.20 1.61 7.77
N HIS A 14 -9.01 1.77 8.32
CA HIS A 14 -8.42 3.03 8.76
C HIS A 14 -7.10 3.31 8.04
N LEU A 15 -6.59 4.53 8.18
CA LEU A 15 -5.31 4.98 7.66
C LEU A 15 -4.17 4.19 8.32
N VAL A 16 -3.42 3.45 7.50
CA VAL A 16 -2.23 2.72 7.96
C VAL A 16 -0.99 3.26 7.26
N ILE A 17 -0.04 3.75 8.05
CA ILE A 17 1.25 4.26 7.57
C ILE A 17 2.34 3.29 8.01
N THR A 18 3.01 2.67 7.05
CA THR A 18 4.14 1.78 7.35
C THR A 18 5.43 2.58 7.51
N PRO A 19 6.36 2.14 8.38
CA PRO A 19 7.65 2.80 8.52
C PRO A 19 8.46 2.70 7.24
N ARG A 20 9.21 3.76 6.93
CA ARG A 20 10.13 3.77 5.79
C ARG A 20 11.35 2.89 6.09
N LYS A 21 11.41 1.72 5.46
CA LYS A 21 12.50 0.75 5.63
C LYS A 21 12.80 -0.01 4.36
N LYS A 22 13.99 -0.62 4.30
CA LYS A 22 14.34 -1.56 3.23
C LYS A 22 13.46 -2.80 3.34
N VAL A 23 12.79 -3.16 2.26
CA VAL A 23 11.95 -4.36 2.24
C VAL A 23 12.80 -5.63 2.15
N LEU A 24 12.39 -6.67 2.87
CA LEU A 24 13.13 -7.94 3.00
C LEU A 24 12.72 -9.00 1.97
N LYS A 25 11.73 -8.69 1.13
CA LYS A 25 11.17 -9.56 0.09
C LYS A 25 10.90 -8.69 -1.14
N HIS A 26 10.84 -9.30 -2.32
CA HIS A 26 10.19 -8.64 -3.44
C HIS A 26 8.67 -8.72 -3.26
N SER A 27 7.93 -7.74 -3.76
CA SER A 27 6.50 -7.66 -3.54
C SER A 27 5.77 -7.13 -4.77
N LEU A 28 4.70 -7.81 -5.15
CA LEU A 28 3.65 -7.25 -6.01
C LEU A 28 2.52 -6.77 -5.11
N VAL A 29 2.14 -5.49 -5.21
CA VAL A 29 0.99 -4.91 -4.49
C VAL A 29 -0.02 -4.44 -5.53
N SER A 30 -1.23 -4.99 -5.49
CA SER A 30 -2.35 -4.66 -6.37
C SER A 30 -3.48 -4.07 -5.55
N VAL A 31 -3.99 -2.91 -5.96
CA VAL A 31 -5.09 -2.22 -5.29
C VAL A 31 -6.41 -2.67 -5.93
N GLN A 32 -7.32 -3.20 -5.11
CA GLN A 32 -8.65 -3.62 -5.54
C GLN A 32 -9.66 -2.48 -5.37
N SER A 33 -9.59 -1.78 -4.25
CA SER A 33 -10.40 -0.60 -3.92
C SER A 33 -9.64 0.34 -2.99
N GLY A 34 -10.06 1.60 -2.92
CA GLY A 34 -9.39 2.63 -2.13
C GLY A 34 -8.12 3.16 -2.78
N LEU A 35 -7.13 3.55 -1.98
CA LEU A 35 -5.92 4.23 -2.47
C LEU A 35 -4.69 3.85 -1.63
N VAL A 36 -3.58 3.63 -2.32
CA VAL A 36 -2.27 3.42 -1.67
C VAL A 36 -1.28 4.46 -2.16
N LEU A 37 -0.55 5.09 -1.24
CA LEU A 37 0.64 5.86 -1.58
C LEU A 37 1.88 5.04 -1.30
N ILE A 38 2.77 4.93 -2.29
CA ILE A 38 4.11 4.35 -2.12
C ILE A 38 5.16 5.44 -2.19
N LYS A 39 5.95 5.60 -1.13
CA LYS A 39 7.06 6.56 -1.08
C LYS A 39 8.33 5.91 -1.59
N LEU A 40 8.83 6.36 -2.73
CA LEU A 40 10.09 5.91 -3.33
C LEU A 40 11.01 7.12 -3.52
N GLY A 41 12.17 7.11 -2.85
CA GLY A 41 13.06 8.26 -2.84
C GLY A 41 12.41 9.47 -2.14
N LYS A 42 12.21 10.57 -2.86
CA LYS A 42 11.54 11.77 -2.34
C LYS A 42 10.05 11.82 -2.68
N GLN A 43 9.64 11.09 -3.72
CA GLN A 43 8.29 11.14 -4.27
C GLN A 43 7.37 10.09 -3.66
N GLU A 44 6.09 10.41 -3.67
CA GLU A 44 4.98 9.53 -3.38
C GLU A 44 4.19 9.26 -4.67
N TYR A 45 3.90 7.99 -4.91
CA TYR A 45 3.21 7.52 -6.10
C TYR A 45 1.87 6.96 -5.67
N ALA A 46 0.79 7.47 -6.27
CA ALA A 46 -0.58 7.05 -6.01
C ALA A 46 -0.91 5.79 -6.82
N VAL A 47 -1.25 4.71 -6.13
CA VAL A 47 -1.67 3.43 -6.72
C VAL A 47 -3.18 3.30 -6.53
N GLU A 48 -3.90 3.46 -7.62
CA GLU A 48 -5.36 3.50 -7.68
C GLU A 48 -5.97 2.11 -7.93
N PRO A 49 -7.29 1.93 -7.76
CA PRO A 49 -7.96 0.65 -8.03
C PRO A 49 -7.64 0.12 -9.44
N GLY A 50 -7.36 -1.18 -9.51
CA GLY A 50 -6.94 -1.86 -10.75
C GLY A 50 -5.46 -1.68 -11.09
N GLN A 51 -4.72 -0.81 -10.39
CA GLN A 51 -3.27 -0.65 -10.59
C GLN A 51 -2.47 -1.59 -9.70
N SER A 52 -1.26 -1.88 -10.16
CA SER A 52 -0.28 -2.69 -9.43
C SER A 52 1.08 -2.01 -9.42
N VAL A 53 1.79 -2.16 -8.29
CA VAL A 53 3.16 -1.71 -8.12
C VAL A 53 4.05 -2.88 -7.73
N TRP A 54 5.23 -2.94 -8.36
CA TRP A 54 6.31 -3.84 -7.98
C TRP A 54 7.28 -3.13 -7.05
N VAL A 55 7.65 -3.81 -5.97
CA VAL A 55 8.64 -3.36 -4.99
C VAL A 55 9.74 -4.42 -4.90
N PRO A 56 10.96 -4.13 -5.38
CA PRO A 56 12.05 -5.09 -5.30
C PRO A 56 12.59 -5.21 -3.88
N TYR A 57 13.22 -6.35 -3.57
CA TYR A 57 14.02 -6.49 -2.36
C TYR A 57 15.06 -5.35 -2.23
N ASP A 58 15.38 -5.00 -0.98
CA ASP A 58 16.30 -3.92 -0.61
C ASP A 58 15.85 -2.50 -1.05
N CYS A 59 14.62 -2.38 -1.57
CA CYS A 59 14.02 -1.09 -1.86
C CYS A 59 13.63 -0.37 -0.56
N LEU A 60 14.16 0.84 -0.36
CA LEU A 60 13.75 1.72 0.74
C LEU A 60 12.41 2.37 0.40
N THR A 61 11.34 1.92 1.04
CA THR A 61 9.98 2.42 0.78
C THR A 61 9.14 2.50 2.04
N SER A 62 8.07 3.30 1.98
CA SER A 62 6.94 3.23 2.91
C SER A 62 5.64 3.21 2.11
N LEU A 63 4.69 2.41 2.55
CA LEU A 63 3.32 2.39 2.06
C LEU A 63 2.40 3.12 3.03
N THR A 64 1.48 3.91 2.48
CA THR A 64 0.34 4.51 3.19
C THR A 64 -0.93 3.97 2.57
N TYR A 65 -1.70 3.22 3.34
CA TYR A 65 -3.01 2.70 2.92
C TYR A 65 -4.08 3.66 3.44
N PHE A 66 -4.88 4.22 2.53
CA PHE A 66 -5.96 5.12 2.92
C PHE A 66 -7.11 4.32 3.55
N PRO A 67 -8.00 4.95 4.33
CA PRO A 67 -9.19 4.29 4.86
C PRO A 67 -9.99 3.57 3.76
N ASN A 68 -10.62 2.45 4.13
CA ASN A 68 -11.40 1.59 3.24
C ASN A 68 -10.63 1.09 2.00
N THR A 69 -9.35 0.75 2.15
CA THR A 69 -8.51 0.24 1.06
C THR A 69 -8.37 -1.28 1.11
N GLN A 70 -8.65 -1.95 -0.01
CA GLN A 70 -8.41 -3.38 -0.18
C GLN A 70 -7.25 -3.62 -1.14
N VAL A 71 -6.30 -4.46 -0.73
CA VAL A 71 -5.13 -4.81 -1.54
C VAL A 71 -4.87 -6.31 -1.55
N ASN A 72 -4.38 -6.77 -2.69
CA ASN A 72 -3.77 -8.08 -2.84
C ASN A 72 -2.26 -7.90 -2.92
N ARG A 73 -1.52 -8.60 -2.06
CA ARG A 73 -0.07 -8.54 -1.96
C ARG A 73 0.51 -9.93 -2.14
N VAL A 74 1.51 -10.04 -3.00
CA VAL A 74 2.30 -11.27 -3.17
C VAL A 74 3.75 -10.98 -2.88
N ASP A 75 4.28 -11.63 -1.85
CA ASP A 75 5.66 -11.49 -1.41
C ASP A 75 6.50 -12.69 -1.87
N PHE A 76 7.65 -12.41 -2.46
CA PHE A 76 8.60 -13.39 -2.99
C PHE A 76 9.88 -13.35 -2.15
N SER A 77 10.26 -14.50 -1.58
CA SER A 77 11.48 -14.63 -0.78
C SER A 77 12.72 -14.36 -1.62
N VAL A 78 13.67 -13.62 -1.03
CA VAL A 78 15.01 -13.38 -1.62
C VAL A 78 15.84 -14.63 -1.88
N ARG A 79 15.43 -15.78 -1.31
CA ARG A 79 16.06 -17.07 -1.53
C ARG A 79 15.69 -17.69 -2.89
N LEU A 80 14.67 -17.14 -3.56
CA LEU A 80 14.35 -17.51 -4.93
C LEU A 80 15.44 -16.97 -5.84
N THR A 81 16.05 -17.84 -6.63
CA THR A 81 17.19 -17.52 -7.52
C THR A 81 16.75 -16.95 -8.86
N ASP A 82 15.45 -16.73 -9.07
CA ASP A 82 14.89 -16.18 -10.29
C ASP A 82 15.31 -14.70 -10.48
N SER A 83 15.42 -14.25 -11.73
CA SER A 83 15.83 -12.89 -12.08
C SER A 83 14.67 -11.89 -11.97
N PHE A 84 14.23 -11.59 -10.75
CA PHE A 84 13.15 -10.64 -10.52
C PHE A 84 13.48 -9.21 -11.01
N PRO A 85 12.47 -8.40 -11.38
CA PRO A 85 12.69 -7.00 -11.72
C PRO A 85 13.36 -6.25 -10.57
N ARG A 86 14.45 -5.53 -10.89
CA ARG A 86 15.29 -4.82 -9.90
C ARG A 86 14.83 -3.39 -9.62
N GLN A 87 13.99 -2.84 -10.49
CA GLN A 87 13.45 -1.49 -10.36
C GLN A 87 12.05 -1.54 -9.74
N ALA A 88 11.76 -0.61 -8.84
CA ALA A 88 10.39 -0.39 -8.33
C ALA A 88 9.58 0.39 -9.35
N GLY A 89 8.27 0.16 -9.41
CA GLY A 89 7.39 0.94 -10.28
C GLY A 89 6.07 0.27 -10.57
N TYR A 90 5.20 0.98 -11.28
CA TYR A 90 3.94 0.45 -11.77
C TYR A 90 4.20 -0.68 -12.75
N VAL A 91 3.37 -1.71 -12.68
CA VAL A 91 3.39 -2.84 -13.61
C VAL A 91 2.02 -2.98 -14.26
N THR A 92 2.02 -3.14 -15.57
CA THR A 92 0.83 -3.54 -16.30
C THR A 92 0.65 -5.04 -16.12
N GLN A 93 -0.43 -5.44 -15.47
CA GLN A 93 -0.77 -6.84 -15.33
C GLN A 93 -1.18 -7.44 -16.67
N THR A 94 -0.76 -8.68 -16.90
CA THR A 94 -1.32 -9.51 -17.98
C THR A 94 -2.68 -10.03 -17.55
N ASN A 95 -3.52 -10.41 -18.53
CA ASN A 95 -4.81 -11.07 -18.26
C ASN A 95 -4.65 -12.30 -17.34
N LEU A 96 -3.54 -13.05 -17.50
CA LEU A 96 -3.24 -14.21 -16.68
C LEU A 96 -2.92 -13.79 -15.23
N SER A 97 -2.03 -12.82 -15.03
CA SER A 97 -1.64 -12.37 -13.70
C SER A 97 -2.81 -11.77 -12.90
N SER A 98 -3.71 -11.02 -13.55
CA SER A 98 -4.92 -10.50 -12.89
C SER A 98 -5.90 -11.62 -12.51
N ALA A 99 -6.15 -12.56 -13.42
CA ALA A 99 -7.02 -13.71 -13.12
C ALA A 99 -6.44 -14.61 -12.02
N LEU A 100 -5.11 -14.74 -11.93
CA LEU A 100 -4.45 -15.46 -10.86
C LEU A 100 -4.66 -14.79 -9.50
N LEU A 101 -4.52 -13.45 -9.41
CA LEU A 101 -4.76 -12.73 -8.16
C LEU A 101 -6.20 -12.88 -7.68
N GLU A 102 -7.18 -12.75 -8.56
CA GLU A 102 -8.59 -12.96 -8.23
C GLU A 102 -8.84 -14.40 -7.72
N LYS A 103 -8.30 -15.40 -8.41
CA LYS A 103 -8.43 -16.81 -7.98
C LYS A 103 -7.70 -17.10 -6.66
N LEU A 104 -6.56 -16.46 -6.41
CA LEU A 104 -5.83 -16.59 -5.15
C LEU A 104 -6.65 -16.02 -3.98
N GLU A 105 -7.36 -14.91 -4.18
CA GLU A 105 -8.27 -14.33 -3.19
C GLU A 105 -9.41 -15.27 -2.83
N VAL A 106 -10.11 -15.80 -3.84
CA VAL A 106 -11.22 -16.74 -3.67
C VAL A 106 -10.74 -18.03 -3.01
N THR A 107 -9.58 -18.55 -3.45
CA THR A 107 -9.03 -19.81 -2.95
C THR A 107 -8.53 -19.68 -1.51
N LYS A 108 -7.89 -18.56 -1.14
CA LYS A 108 -7.46 -18.31 0.26
C LYS A 108 -8.66 -18.31 1.20
N SER A 109 -9.76 -17.69 0.80
CA SER A 109 -11.01 -17.66 1.57
C SER A 109 -11.64 -19.06 1.73
N ARG A 110 -11.36 -19.98 0.79
CA ARG A 110 -11.85 -21.37 0.79
C ARG A 110 -10.88 -22.39 1.40
N SER A 111 -9.64 -21.98 1.71
CA SER A 111 -8.49 -22.84 2.06
C SER A 111 -8.62 -23.66 3.36
N LEU A 112 -9.80 -23.74 3.97
CA LEU A 112 -10.02 -24.42 5.24
C LEU A 112 -10.37 -25.93 5.13
N LYS A 113 -10.46 -26.54 3.94
CA LYS A 113 -11.19 -27.84 3.84
C LYS A 113 -10.57 -29.02 3.07
N THR A 114 -9.53 -28.90 2.22
CA THR A 114 -8.96 -30.08 1.52
C THR A 114 -7.51 -29.91 1.03
N ASN A 115 -6.71 -30.99 1.05
CA ASN A 115 -5.31 -31.01 0.59
C ASN A 115 -5.13 -30.58 -0.89
N ASN A 116 -6.09 -30.90 -1.76
CA ASN A 116 -6.03 -30.52 -3.19
C ASN A 116 -6.10 -29.00 -3.40
N THR A 117 -6.78 -28.28 -2.51
CA THR A 117 -6.93 -26.82 -2.59
C THR A 117 -5.60 -26.13 -2.27
N GLU A 118 -4.82 -26.68 -1.34
CA GLU A 118 -3.50 -26.14 -0.97
C GLU A 118 -2.49 -26.30 -2.11
N GLN A 119 -2.48 -27.46 -2.79
CA GLN A 119 -1.61 -27.67 -3.94
C GLN A 119 -1.96 -26.73 -5.09
N ALA A 120 -3.25 -26.61 -5.44
CA ALA A 120 -3.70 -25.68 -6.48
C ALA A 120 -3.32 -24.22 -6.15
N PHE A 121 -3.38 -23.83 -4.87
CA PHE A 121 -2.93 -22.52 -4.41
C PHE A 121 -1.43 -22.30 -4.65
N LYS A 122 -0.60 -23.29 -4.28
CA LYS A 122 0.86 -23.26 -4.52
C LYS A 122 1.18 -23.21 -6.03
N ASP A 123 0.45 -23.95 -6.85
CA ASP A 123 0.63 -23.97 -8.29
C ASP A 123 0.32 -22.60 -8.90
N MET A 124 -0.78 -21.96 -8.49
CA MET A 124 -1.12 -20.59 -8.91
C MET A 124 -0.04 -19.57 -8.52
N LEU A 125 0.53 -19.68 -7.32
CA LEU A 125 1.65 -18.84 -6.91
C LEU A 125 2.90 -19.07 -7.76
N SER A 126 3.15 -20.32 -8.16
CA SER A 126 4.26 -20.68 -9.05
C SER A 126 4.09 -20.08 -10.45
N VAL A 127 2.87 -20.12 -11.00
CA VAL A 127 2.56 -19.47 -12.29
C VAL A 127 2.70 -17.96 -12.19
N LEU A 128 2.17 -17.35 -11.12
CA LEU A 128 2.32 -15.91 -10.89
C LEU A 128 3.80 -15.52 -10.75
N LYS A 129 4.63 -16.36 -10.13
CA LYS A 129 6.08 -16.16 -10.09
C LYS A 129 6.66 -16.01 -11.49
N GLN A 130 6.26 -16.85 -12.45
CA GLN A 130 6.76 -16.76 -13.82
C GLN A 130 6.29 -15.47 -14.50
N GLU A 131 5.03 -15.08 -14.31
CA GLU A 131 4.49 -13.84 -14.87
C GLU A 131 5.27 -12.61 -14.39
N VAL A 132 5.58 -12.50 -13.10
CA VAL A 132 6.26 -11.31 -12.55
C VAL A 132 7.70 -11.15 -13.05
N LEU A 133 8.36 -12.22 -13.54
CA LEU A 133 9.70 -12.11 -14.13
C LEU A 133 9.69 -11.35 -15.46
N SER A 134 8.54 -11.34 -16.15
CA SER A 134 8.37 -10.62 -17.42
C SER A 134 7.97 -9.15 -17.24
N PHE A 135 7.60 -8.76 -16.01
CA PHE A 135 7.16 -7.40 -15.72
C PHE A 135 8.29 -6.39 -15.96
N LYS A 136 7.89 -5.22 -16.44
CA LYS A 136 8.78 -4.07 -16.68
C LYS A 136 8.29 -2.90 -15.82
N PRO A 137 8.65 -2.86 -14.53
CA PRO A 137 8.20 -1.81 -13.63
C PRO A 137 8.68 -0.45 -14.11
N LEU A 138 7.78 0.53 -14.17
CA LEU A 138 8.08 1.89 -14.57
C LEU A 138 7.58 2.88 -13.52
N LEU A 139 8.43 3.84 -13.17
CA LEU A 139 8.01 4.97 -12.34
C LEU A 139 7.56 6.09 -13.28
N CYS A 140 6.27 6.35 -13.25
CA CYS A 140 5.66 7.51 -13.88
C CYS A 140 4.83 8.23 -12.82
N GLU A 141 4.95 9.56 -12.76
CA GLU A 141 4.08 10.34 -11.89
C GLU A 141 2.74 10.51 -12.58
N SER A 142 1.70 9.83 -12.06
CA SER A 142 0.32 10.12 -12.46
C SER A 142 -0.07 11.54 -12.03
N ALA A 143 -1.13 12.09 -12.64
CA ALA A 143 -1.66 13.39 -12.23
C ALA A 143 -2.00 13.43 -10.73
N LEU A 144 -2.53 12.33 -10.19
CA LEU A 144 -2.80 12.21 -8.76
C LEU A 144 -1.51 12.16 -7.92
N SER A 145 -0.49 11.44 -8.37
CA SER A 145 0.83 11.44 -7.72
C SER A 145 1.44 12.84 -7.65
N GLN A 146 1.34 13.62 -8.74
CA GLN A 146 1.81 15.01 -8.76
C GLN A 146 1.09 15.87 -7.73
N ARG A 147 -0.24 15.74 -7.63
CA ARG A 147 -1.04 16.44 -6.61
C ARG A 147 -0.60 16.09 -5.19
N PHE A 148 -0.39 14.79 -4.89
CA PHE A 148 0.12 14.38 -3.57
C PHE A 148 1.52 14.91 -3.27
N ASN A 149 2.41 14.99 -4.26
CA ASN A 149 3.76 15.51 -4.06
C ASN A 149 3.80 17.05 -3.93
N GLN A 150 2.80 17.76 -4.45
CA GLN A 150 2.65 19.21 -4.34
C GLN A 150 1.79 19.64 -3.15
N TRP A 151 1.08 18.69 -2.54
CA TRP A 151 0.18 18.96 -1.43
C TRP A 151 0.92 19.63 -0.26
N ASN A 152 0.25 20.65 0.29
CA ASN A 152 0.60 21.29 1.54
C ASN A 152 -0.70 21.64 2.29
N VAL A 153 -0.57 22.08 3.55
CA VAL A 153 -1.73 22.32 4.42
C VAL A 153 -2.53 23.56 3.98
N ASP A 154 -1.86 24.58 3.44
CA ASP A 154 -2.46 25.88 3.16
C ASP A 154 -3.18 25.94 1.80
N ASP A 155 -2.67 25.21 0.80
CA ASP A 155 -3.17 25.18 -0.57
C ASP A 155 -3.18 23.74 -1.10
N SER A 156 -4.32 23.06 -0.89
CA SER A 156 -4.53 21.68 -1.33
C SER A 156 -5.28 21.63 -2.66
N ASN A 157 -4.65 21.02 -3.66
CA ASN A 157 -5.28 20.66 -4.93
C ASN A 157 -5.85 19.22 -4.95
N LEU A 158 -5.90 18.57 -3.78
CA LEU A 158 -6.43 17.22 -3.62
C LEU A 158 -7.95 17.26 -3.38
N PRO A 159 -8.69 16.19 -3.76
CA PRO A 159 -10.05 15.97 -3.29
C PRO A 159 -10.14 16.12 -1.77
N GLN A 160 -11.29 16.59 -1.26
CA GLN A 160 -11.46 16.91 0.16
C GLN A 160 -11.16 15.71 1.08
N GLU A 161 -11.63 14.52 0.69
CA GLU A 161 -11.35 13.26 1.40
C GLU A 161 -9.84 12.96 1.50
N HIS A 162 -9.07 13.18 0.44
CA HIS A 162 -7.63 12.95 0.44
C HIS A 162 -6.90 14.04 1.22
N THR A 163 -7.37 15.29 1.13
CA THR A 163 -6.85 16.40 1.93
C THR A 163 -6.98 16.08 3.42
N LEU A 164 -8.15 15.62 3.86
CA LEU A 164 -8.38 15.23 5.25
C LEU A 164 -7.40 14.15 5.71
N VAL A 165 -7.25 13.07 4.93
CA VAL A 165 -6.32 11.99 5.25
C VAL A 165 -4.87 12.49 5.34
N MET A 166 -4.47 13.40 4.45
CA MET A 166 -3.13 13.99 4.45
C MET A 166 -2.89 14.92 5.64
N VAL A 167 -3.88 15.73 6.03
CA VAL A 167 -3.81 16.57 7.25
C VAL A 167 -3.67 15.67 8.49
N MET A 168 -4.49 14.63 8.62
CA MET A 168 -4.40 13.69 9.75
C MET A 168 -3.05 12.97 9.78
N ARG A 169 -2.54 12.56 8.62
CA ARG A 169 -1.20 11.97 8.49
C ARG A 169 -0.11 12.93 8.95
N GLU A 170 -0.18 14.21 8.59
CA GLU A 170 0.78 15.22 9.02
C GLU A 170 0.68 15.48 10.53
N ALA A 171 -0.53 15.51 11.10
CA ALA A 171 -0.74 15.61 12.54
C ALA A 171 -0.06 14.46 13.29
N LYS A 172 -0.31 13.21 12.88
CA LYS A 172 0.33 12.00 13.46
C LYS A 172 1.85 12.07 13.37
N LYS A 173 2.39 12.49 12.22
CA LYS A 173 3.83 12.65 11.99
C LYS A 173 4.44 13.71 12.92
N ARG A 174 3.82 14.87 13.06
CA ARG A 174 4.29 15.96 13.94
C ARG A 174 4.33 15.53 15.40
N MET A 175 3.29 14.86 15.87
CA MET A 175 3.23 14.32 17.23
C MET A 175 4.30 13.23 17.46
N GLN A 176 4.47 12.30 16.52
CA GLN A 176 5.54 11.28 16.57
C GLN A 176 6.95 11.88 16.53
N SER A 177 7.09 13.10 16.00
CA SER A 177 8.35 13.86 15.99
C SER A 177 8.56 14.68 17.28
N GLY A 178 7.64 14.58 18.25
CA GLY A 178 7.74 15.23 19.56
C GLY A 178 7.09 16.61 19.66
N GLN A 179 6.35 17.08 18.64
CA GLN A 179 5.57 18.31 18.80
C GLN A 179 4.41 18.11 19.78
N LYS A 180 4.14 19.13 20.59
CA LYS A 180 3.03 19.12 21.55
C LYS A 180 1.69 19.03 20.82
N ARG A 181 0.81 18.16 21.30
CA ARG A 181 -0.54 17.94 20.77
C ARG A 181 -1.31 19.26 20.60
N THR A 182 -1.29 20.14 21.59
CA THR A 182 -1.96 21.44 21.54
C THR A 182 -1.50 22.30 20.36
N LEU A 183 -0.19 22.37 20.12
CA LEU A 183 0.37 23.15 19.00
C LEU A 183 -0.02 22.56 17.65
N VAL A 184 -0.07 21.23 17.53
CA VAL A 184 -0.54 20.56 16.30
C VAL A 184 -2.03 20.83 16.05
N ILE A 185 -2.85 20.84 17.10
CA ILE A 185 -4.29 21.15 17.00
C ILE A 185 -4.51 22.62 16.62
N ASP A 186 -3.75 23.54 17.22
CA ASP A 186 -3.80 24.96 16.87
C ASP A 186 -3.44 25.19 15.41
N ASP A 187 -2.32 24.62 14.95
CA ASP A 187 -1.81 24.81 13.59
C ASP A 187 -2.69 24.18 12.50
N LEU A 188 -3.15 22.94 12.71
CA LEU A 188 -3.82 22.15 11.66
C LEU A 188 -5.35 22.16 11.76
N PHE A 189 -5.89 22.44 12.94
CA PHE A 189 -7.33 22.35 13.23
C PHE A 189 -7.87 23.64 13.85
N SER A 190 -7.09 24.74 13.87
CA SER A 190 -7.50 26.04 14.42
C SER A 190 -7.95 25.97 15.88
N GLY A 191 -7.31 25.12 16.68
CA GLY A 191 -7.59 24.96 18.11
C GLY A 191 -8.84 24.12 18.42
N LYS A 192 -9.46 23.50 17.41
CA LYS A 192 -10.69 22.72 17.57
C LYS A 192 -10.38 21.28 18.00
N GLU A 193 -10.17 21.09 19.28
CA GLU A 193 -9.80 19.81 19.88
C GLU A 193 -10.85 18.71 19.68
N GLU A 194 -12.14 19.01 19.85
CA GLU A 194 -13.22 18.03 19.66
C GLU A 194 -13.30 17.52 18.22
N GLU A 195 -13.11 18.41 17.22
CA GLU A 195 -13.07 18.01 15.81
C GLU A 195 -11.87 17.10 15.54
N PHE A 196 -10.70 17.41 16.11
CA PHE A 196 -9.51 16.57 15.98
C PHE A 196 -9.72 15.15 16.53
N GLU A 197 -10.32 15.03 17.72
CA GLU A 197 -10.59 13.73 18.35
C GLU A 197 -11.56 12.88 17.54
N GLN A 198 -12.65 13.48 17.03
CA GLN A 198 -13.58 12.80 16.14
C GLN A 198 -12.90 12.30 14.86
N LEU A 199 -12.00 13.12 14.29
CA LEU A 199 -11.24 12.75 13.11
C LEU A 199 -10.19 11.66 13.40
N CYS A 200 -9.60 11.61 14.59
CA CYS A 200 -8.72 10.51 15.00
C CYS A 200 -9.47 9.18 14.99
N MET A 201 -10.65 9.14 15.61
CA MET A 201 -11.50 7.95 15.61
C MET A 201 -11.96 7.56 14.19
N LEU A 202 -12.29 8.53 13.35
CA LEU A 202 -12.72 8.28 11.97
C LEU A 202 -11.58 7.77 11.08
N VAL A 203 -10.40 8.39 11.16
CA VAL A 203 -9.30 8.16 10.21
C VAL A 203 -8.33 7.09 10.70
N PHE A 204 -8.02 7.03 11.99
CA PHE A 204 -7.09 6.04 12.57
C PHE A 204 -7.81 4.89 13.29
N GLY A 205 -9.04 5.10 13.74
CA GLY A 205 -9.76 4.13 14.58
C GLY A 205 -9.28 4.12 16.04
N GLU A 206 -8.44 5.09 16.41
CA GLU A 206 -7.81 5.24 17.72
C GLU A 206 -7.46 6.72 17.97
N ASP A 207 -7.26 7.08 19.24
CA ASP A 207 -6.74 8.38 19.64
C ASP A 207 -5.23 8.51 19.35
N LEU A 208 -4.74 9.75 19.24
CA LEU A 208 -3.33 10.11 19.01
C LEU A 208 -2.70 10.88 20.18
#